data_AF-W1DVL4-F1
#
_entry.id   AF-W1DVL4-F1
#
_cell.length_a   1.000
_cell.length_b   1.000
_cell.length_c   1.000
_cell.angle_alpha   90.00
_cell.angle_beta   90.00
_cell.angle_gamma   90.00
#
_symmetry.space_group_name_H-M   'P 1'
#
loop_
_entity.id
_entity.type
_entity.pdbx_description
1 polymer ?
#
loop_
_entity_poly.entity_id
_entity_poly.type
_entity_poly.pdbx_seq_one_letter_code
_entity_poly.pdbx_strand_id
1 'polypeptide(L)' 'MDVVERLIAHSEKDLSRAAEYRFVDTPEALRAHDYSEMNQVLFGFLDKLEARYTAAQA' A
#
# COMPACT_ATOMS: atom_id res chain seq x y z
N MET A 1 -9.60 -6.94 9.69
CA MET A 1 -9.56 -7.17 8.23
C MET A 1 -8.33 -6.47 7.71
N ASP A 2 -7.45 -7.21 7.04
CA ASP A 2 -6.30 -6.65 6.37
C ASP A 2 -6.74 -5.90 5.09
N VAL A 3 -6.18 -4.72 4.84
CA VAL A 3 -6.51 -3.92 3.64
C VAL A 3 -6.12 -4.66 2.37
N VAL A 4 -5.02 -5.41 2.39
CA VAL A 4 -4.51 -6.18 1.24
C VAL A 4 -5.52 -7.25 0.85
N GLU A 5 -6.10 -7.98 1.81
CA GLU A 5 -7.14 -8.99 1.50
C GLU A 5 -8.38 -8.38 0.87
N ARG A 6 -8.79 -7.18 1.29
CA ARG A 6 -9.95 -6.49 0.70
C ARG A 6 -9.66 -6.06 -0.74
N LEU A 7 -8.44 -5.62 -1.02
CA LEU A 7 -8.01 -5.26 -2.36
C LEU A 7 -7.96 -6.51 -3.27
N ILE A 8 -7.39 -7.61 -2.78
CA ILE A 8 -7.36 -8.89 -3.51
C ILE A 8 -8.79 -9.37 -3.82
N ALA A 9 -9.68 -9.37 -2.84
CA ALA A 9 -11.06 -9.81 -3.02
C ALA A 9 -11.84 -8.93 -4.01
N HIS A 10 -11.58 -7.61 -4.01
CA HIS A 10 -12.20 -6.71 -4.98
C HIS A 10 -11.66 -6.92 -6.41
N SER A 11 -10.38 -7.27 -6.53
CA SER A 11 -9.66 -7.40 -7.81
C SER A 11 -9.49 -8.85 -8.28
N GLU A 12 -10.25 -9.81 -7.74
CA GLU A 12 -10.10 -11.25 -8.02
C GLU A 12 -10.06 -11.57 -9.53
N LYS A 13 -10.95 -10.93 -10.32
CA LYS A 13 -11.00 -11.12 -11.77
C LYS A 13 -9.72 -10.65 -12.48
N ASP A 14 -9.17 -9.52 -12.06
CA ASP A 14 -7.96 -8.96 -12.68
C ASP A 14 -6.72 -9.76 -12.26
N LEU A 15 -6.66 -10.14 -10.97
CA LEU A 15 -5.56 -10.92 -10.42
C LEU A 15 -5.55 -12.38 -10.90
N SER A 16 -6.68 -12.92 -11.38
CA SER A 16 -6.72 -14.24 -12.02
C SER A 16 -5.80 -14.35 -13.25
N ARG A 17 -5.47 -13.22 -13.87
CA ARG A 17 -4.58 -13.10 -15.03
C ARG A 17 -3.25 -12.41 -14.69
N ALA A 18 -2.94 -12.24 -13.41
CA ALA A 18 -1.72 -11.55 -12.96
C ALA A 18 -0.45 -12.09 -13.63
N ALA A 19 -0.36 -13.41 -13.79
CA ALA A 19 0.78 -14.08 -14.42
C ALA A 19 1.01 -13.70 -15.91
N GLU A 20 0.00 -13.12 -16.58
CA GLU A 20 0.12 -12.65 -17.97
C GLU A 20 0.81 -11.28 -18.08
N TYR A 21 0.96 -10.56 -16.95
CA TYR A 21 1.47 -9.18 -16.93
C TYR A 21 2.77 -9.08 -16.14
N ARG A 22 3.80 -8.51 -16.79
CA ARG A 22 5.16 -8.37 -16.23
C ARG A 22 5.24 -7.64 -14.88
N PHE A 23 4.31 -6.74 -14.60
CA PHE A 23 4.34 -5.85 -13.43
C PHE A 23 3.19 -6.08 -12.46
N VAL A 24 2.48 -7.21 -12.58
CA VAL A 24 1.37 -7.55 -11.69
C VAL A 24 1.77 -8.75 -10.85
N ASP A 25 1.86 -8.53 -9.54
CA ASP A 25 2.09 -9.59 -8.57
C ASP A 25 0.84 -10.47 -8.40
N THR A 26 1.04 -11.76 -8.11
CA THR A 26 -0.06 -12.67 -7.79
C THR A 26 -0.63 -12.37 -6.39
N PRO A 27 -1.87 -12.80 -6.08
CA PRO A 27 -2.42 -12.66 -4.74
C PRO A 27 -1.52 -13.20 -3.62
N GLU A 28 -0.81 -14.30 -3.86
CA GLU A 28 0.10 -14.91 -2.89
C GLU A 28 1.33 -14.03 -2.63
N ALA A 29 1.90 -13.45 -3.70
CA ALA A 29 3.01 -12.51 -3.57
C ALA A 29 2.58 -11.24 -2.82
N LEU A 30 1.39 -10.70 -3.13
CA LEU A 30 0.82 -9.54 -2.44
C LEU A 30 0.66 -9.77 -0.94
N ARG A 31 0.26 -10.97 -0.52
CA ARG A 31 0.14 -11.33 0.91
C ARG A 31 1.48 -11.51 1.62
N ALA A 32 2.53 -11.88 0.89
CA ALA A 32 3.84 -12.16 1.45
C ALA A 32 4.70 -10.90 1.63
N HIS A 33 4.30 -9.77 1.02
CA HIS A 33 5.03 -8.51 1.16
C HIS A 33 4.96 -7.96 2.59
N ASP A 34 6.11 -7.56 3.11
CA ASP A 34 6.19 -6.77 4.33
C ASP A 34 6.06 -5.28 3.97
N TYR A 35 4.87 -4.72 4.19
CA TYR A 35 4.58 -3.32 3.92
C TYR A 35 5.08 -2.35 5.01
N SER A 36 5.75 -2.85 6.05
CA SER A 36 6.17 -2.04 7.21
C SER A 36 7.11 -0.90 6.82
N GLU A 37 8.10 -1.16 5.97
CA GLU A 37 9.07 -0.13 5.54
C GLU A 37 8.38 1.01 4.79
N MET A 38 7.52 0.68 3.81
CA MET A 38 6.74 1.67 3.06
C MET A 38 5.84 2.49 3.99
N ASN A 39 5.18 1.83 4.95
CA ASN A 39 4.31 2.52 5.91
C ASN A 39 5.10 3.49 6.79
N GLN A 40 6.31 3.11 7.24
CA GLN A 40 7.17 4.00 8.02
C GLN A 40 7.60 5.24 7.23
N VAL A 41 7.93 5.09 5.94
CA VAL A 41 8.24 6.21 5.06
C VAL A 41 7.03 7.14 4.90
N LEU A 42 5.84 6.57 4.71
CA LEU A 42 4.60 7.34 4.59
C LEU A 42 4.29 8.12 5.88
N PHE A 43 4.39 7.48 7.04
CA PHE A 43 4.17 8.14 8.33
C PHE A 43 5.16 9.27 8.55
N GLY A 44 6.46 9.04 8.34
CA GLY A 44 7.48 10.07 8.48
C GLY A 44 7.30 11.26 7.51
N PHE A 45 6.72 11.03 6.32
CA PHE A 45 6.32 12.11 5.43
C PHE A 45 5.15 12.91 6.00
N LEU A 46 4.10 12.23 6.47
CA LEU A 46 2.91 12.87 7.03
C LEU A 46 3.22 13.67 8.30
N ASP A 47 4.08 13.16 9.18
CA ASP A 47 4.52 13.87 10.39
C ASP A 47 5.22 15.20 10.04
N LYS A 48 6.11 15.16 9.04
CA LYS A 48 6.81 16.37 8.56
C LYS A 48 5.84 17.36 7.92
N LEU A 49 4.87 16.85 7.17
CA LEU A 49 3.84 17.66 6.54
C LEU A 49 2.99 18.38 7.58
N GLU A 50 2.46 17.63 8.57
CA GLU A 50 1.67 18.17 9.67
C GLU A 50 2.45 19.24 10.44
N ALA A 51 3.70 18.95 10.85
CA ALA A 51 4.54 19.89 11.57
C ALA A 51 4.73 21.21 10.80
N ARG A 52 4.92 21.12 9.47
CA ARG A 52 5.06 22.28 8.59
C ARG A 52 3.78 23.12 8.53
N TYR A 53 2.62 22.50 8.45
CA TYR A 53 1.32 23.17 8.38
C TYR A 53 0.93 23.83 9.72
N THR A 54 1.22 23.18 10.84
CA THR A 54 0.96 23.73 12.17
C THR A 54 1.89 24.92 12.46
N ALA A 55 3.18 24.81 12.13
CA ALA A 55 4.14 25.91 12.29
C ALA A 55 3.86 27.11 11.37
N ALA A 56 3.18 26.91 10.23
CA ALA A 56 2.78 28.00 9.34
C ALA A 56 1.45 28.68 9.75
N GLN A 57 0.68 28.06 10.65
CA GLN A 57 -0.58 28.60 11.19
C GLN A 57 -0.41 29.33 12.53
N ALA A 58 0.72 29.15 13.22
CA ALA A 58 1.11 29.84 14.45
C ALA A 58 1.83 31.17 14.14
#